data_AF-A0AAJ1FHR1-F1
#
_entry.id   AF-A0AAJ1FHR1-F1
#
_cell.length_a   1.000
_cell.length_b   1.000
_cell.length_c   1.000
_cell.angle_alpha   90.00
_cell.angle_beta   90.00
_cell.angle_gamma   90.00
#
_symmetry.space_group_name_H-M   'P 1'
#
loop_
_entity.id
_entity.type
_entity.pdbx_description
1 polymer ?
#
loop_
_entity_poly.entity_id
_entity_poly.type
_entity_poly.pdbx_seq_one_letter_code
_entity_poly.pdbx_strand_id
1 'polypeptide(L)' 'MWLQLHDGDGFPFFVNMDNVVDFRWYEREKYTCLLTTAPVAEKLHRLYVRESAVEIMKLIGDQQVRTARLTAAAVATA' A
#
# COMPACT_ATOMS: atom_id res chain seq x y z
N MET A 1 -1.25 -7.90 -1.07
CA MET A 1 -0.15 -7.24 -1.79
C MET A 1 0.58 -6.33 -0.83
N TRP A 2 1.90 -6.44 -0.72
CA TRP A 2 2.70 -5.60 0.18
C TRP A 2 3.29 -4.40 -0.57
N LEU A 3 3.15 -3.21 -0.01
CA LEU A 3 3.86 -2.00 -0.45
C LEU A 3 4.75 -1.47 0.65
N GLN A 4 5.93 -0.97 0.27
CA GLN A 4 6.79 -0.18 1.12
C GLN A 4 6.36 1.29 1.01
N LEU A 5 6.02 1.91 2.13
CA LEU A 5 5.61 3.31 2.25
C LEU A 5 6.46 4.00 3.33
N HIS A 6 6.37 5.32 3.45
CA HIS A 6 7.16 6.08 4.41
C HIS A 6 6.26 6.83 5.40
N ASP A 7 6.63 6.80 6.69
CA ASP A 7 5.92 7.55 7.73
C ASP A 7 6.24 9.05 7.70
N GLY A 8 5.74 9.80 8.68
CA GLY A 8 5.93 11.25 8.78
C GLY A 8 7.41 11.69 8.87
N ASP A 9 8.28 10.83 9.40
CA ASP A 9 9.72 11.07 9.53
C ASP A 9 10.51 10.55 8.32
N GLY A 10 9.84 9.82 7.42
CA GLY A 10 10.44 9.23 6.23
C GLY A 10 11.01 7.82 6.47
N PHE A 11 10.70 7.17 7.60
CA PHE A 11 11.12 5.80 7.83
C PHE A 11 10.26 4.84 7.01
N PRO A 12 10.87 3.85 6.34
CA PRO A 12 10.13 2.89 5.54
C PRO A 12 9.42 1.85 6.40
N PHE A 13 8.19 1.52 6.03
CA PHE A 13 7.43 0.40 6.60
C PHE A 13 6.57 -0.29 5.54
N PHE A 14 6.16 -1.52 5.81
CA PHE A 14 5.41 -2.34 4.86
C PHE A 14 3.94 -2.43 5.25
N VAL A 15 3.06 -2.11 4.30
CA VAL A 15 1.61 -2.18 4.46
C VAL A 15 1.07 -3.30 3.59
N ASN A 16 0.25 -4.19 4.17
CA ASN A 16 -0.55 -5.12 3.38
C ASN A 16 -1.75 -4.37 2.81
N MET A 17 -1.67 -4.04 1.53
CA MET A 17 -2.72 -3.33 0.80
C MET A 17 -4.01 -4.13 0.66
N ASP A 18 -4.00 -5.46 0.88
CA ASP A 18 -5.24 -6.26 0.87
C ASP A 18 -6.13 -5.95 2.08
N ASN A 19 -5.56 -5.36 3.12
CA ASN A 19 -6.27 -4.98 4.34
C ASN A 19 -6.69 -3.50 4.35
N VAL A 20 -6.26 -2.71 3.36
CA VAL A 20 -6.60 -1.28 3.24
C VAL A 20 -7.96 -1.17 2.56
N VAL A 21 -8.89 -0.43 3.18
CA VAL A 21 -10.26 -0.27 2.68
C VAL A 21 -10.52 1.11 2.05
N ASP A 22 -9.74 2.12 2.42
CA ASP A 22 -9.79 3.48 1.86
C ASP A 22 -8.44 4.18 2.06
N PHE A 23 -8.13 5.16 1.21
CA PHE A 23 -7.04 6.09 1.45
C PHE A 23 -7.31 7.48 0.88
N ARG A 24 -6.93 8.52 1.64
CA ARG A 24 -7.19 9.92 1.30
C ARG A 24 -5.96 10.79 1.47
N TRP A 25 -5.66 11.57 0.42
CA TRP A 25 -4.62 12.59 0.44
C TRP A 25 -5.09 13.87 1.11
N TYR A 26 -4.26 14.41 1.99
CA TYR A 26 -4.44 15.70 2.65
C TYR A 26 -3.42 16.69 2.12
N GLU A 27 -3.85 17.51 1.15
CA GLU A 27 -2.98 18.42 0.38
C GLU A 27 -2.23 19.43 1.27
N ARG A 28 -2.88 19.94 2.31
CA ARG A 28 -2.30 20.93 3.22
C ARG A 28 -1.21 20.32 4.10
N GLU A 29 -1.46 19.12 4.62
CA GLU A 29 -0.59 18.43 5.56
C GLU A 29 0.44 17.52 4.88
N LYS A 30 0.30 17.31 3.57
CA LYS A 30 1.18 16.50 2.73
C LYS A 30 1.35 15.06 3.23
N TYR A 31 0.24 14.42 3.59
CA TYR A 31 0.20 12.99 3.90
C TYR A 31 -1.06 12.32 3.35
N THR A 32 -1.00 11.00 3.16
CA THR A 32 -2.16 10.16 2.91
C THR A 32 -2.53 9.41 4.20
N CYS A 33 -3.82 9.46 4.57
CA CYS A 33 -4.38 8.58 5.60
C CYS A 33 -4.85 7.29 4.95
N LEU A 34 -4.33 6.15 5.38
CA LEU A 34 -4.83 4.81 5.01
C LEU A 34 -5.76 4.31 6.11
N LEU A 35 -6.94 3.84 5.72
CA LEU A 35 -7.85 3.14 6.62
C LEU A 35 -7.67 1.63 6.41
N THR A 36 -7.30 0.90 7.46
CA THR A 36 -6.99 -0.53 7.39
C THR A 36 -7.81 -1.34 8.37
N THR A 37 -8.03 -2.61 8.03
CA THR A 37 -8.65 -3.59 8.91
C THR A 37 -7.57 -4.51 9.48
N ALA A 38 -7.57 -4.73 10.79
CA ALA A 38 -6.72 -5.75 11.42
C ALA A 38 -7.60 -6.98 11.75
N PRO A 39 -7.34 -8.16 11.16
CA PRO A 39 -8.17 -9.35 11.36
C PRO A 39 -8.35 -9.76 12.83
N VAL A 40 -7.37 -9.44 13.68
CA VAL A 40 -7.36 -9.85 15.10
C VAL A 40 -8.13 -8.88 16.00
N ALA A 41 -8.38 -7.64 15.55
CA ALA A 41 -8.87 -6.57 16.43
C ALA A 41 -10.31 -6.12 16.16
N GLU A 42 -10.97 -6.62 15.09
CA GLU A 42 -12.29 -6.15 14.60
C GLU A 42 -12.40 -4.61 14.55
N LYS A 43 -11.27 -3.92 14.41
CA LYS A 43 -11.16 -2.46 14.51
C LYS A 43 -10.47 -1.92 13.28
N LEU A 44 -10.97 -0.75 12.86
CA LEU A 44 -10.34 0.07 11.84
C LEU A 44 -9.14 0.79 12.44
N HIS A 45 -8.00 0.69 11.77
CA HIS A 45 -6.77 1.41 12.10
C HIS A 45 -6.49 2.48 11.04
N ARG A 46 -5.89 3.59 11.48
CA ARG A 46 -5.41 4.64 10.57
C ARG A 46 -3.90 4.64 10.54
N LEU A 47 -3.34 4.65 9.35
CA LEU A 47 -1.91 4.84 9.09
C LEU A 47 -1.73 6.14 8.33
N TYR A 48 -0.64 6.84 8.59
CA TYR A 48 -0.31 8.09 7.92
C TYR A 48 1.00 7.91 7.17
N VAL A 49 0.98 8.20 5.87
CA VAL A 49 2.12 8.00 4.97
C VAL A 49 2.41 9.26 4.15
N ARG A 50 3.64 9.42 3.69
CA ARG A 50 4.06 10.59 2.91
C ARG A 50 3.70 10.51 1.44
N GLU A 51 3.58 9.31 0.88
CA GLU A 51 3.18 9.12 -0.50
C GLU A 51 1.77 9.69 -0.73
N SER A 52 1.62 10.45 -1.81
CA SER A 52 0.33 10.92 -2.28
C SER A 52 -0.54 9.77 -2.79
N ALA A 53 -1.85 10.01 -2.88
CA ALA A 53 -2.78 9.03 -3.45
C ALA A 53 -2.39 8.60 -4.88
N VAL A 54 -1.83 9.51 -5.68
CA VAL A 54 -1.36 9.23 -7.04
C VAL A 54 -0.12 8.32 -7.01
N GLU A 55 0.83 8.58 -6.13
CA GLU A 55 2.03 7.75 -5.97
C GLU A 55 1.66 6.35 -5.46
N ILE A 56 0.75 6.24 -4.49
CA ILE A 56 0.25 4.93 -4.00
C ILE A 56 -0.40 4.15 -5.14
N MET A 57 -1.28 4.77 -5.94
CA MET A 57 -1.91 4.10 -7.09
C MET A 57 -0.90 3.63 -8.13
N LYS A 58 0.17 4.41 -8.37
CA LYS A 58 1.27 4.00 -9.23
C LYS A 58 2.00 2.78 -8.66
N LEU A 59 2.35 2.81 -7.37
CA LEU A 59 3.03 1.70 -6.68
C LEU A 59 2.21 0.41 -6.71
N ILE A 60 0.88 0.51 -6.56
CA ILE A 60 -0.06 -0.60 -6.74
C ILE A 60 0.08 -1.19 -8.16
N GLY A 61 0.00 -0.35 -9.19
CA GLY A 61 0.10 -0.79 -10.58
C GLY A 61 1.43 -1.48 -10.88
N ASP A 62 2.54 -0.87 -10.45
CA ASP A 62 3.89 -1.42 -10.63
C ASP A 62 4.03 -2.80 -9.96
N GLN A 63 3.50 -2.95 -8.75
CA GLN A 63 3.54 -4.22 -8.01
C GLN A 63 2.64 -5.29 -8.63
N GLN A 64 1.48 -4.92 -9.19
CA GLN A 64 0.61 -5.84 -9.93
C GLN A 64 1.29 -6.36 -11.20
N VAL A 65 1.91 -5.46 -11.98
CA VAL A 65 2.67 -5.85 -13.18
C VAL A 65 3.81 -6.79 -12.83
N ARG A 66 4.57 -6.49 -11.76
CA ARG A 66 5.64 -7.37 -11.27
C ARG A 66 5.10 -8.74 -10.89
N THR A 67 4.00 -8.79 -10.14
CA THR A 67 3.38 -10.04 -9.70
C THR A 67 2.92 -10.87 -10.89
N ALA A 68 2.25 -10.26 -11.88
CA ALA A 68 1.81 -10.94 -13.09
C ALA A 68 2.98 -11.55 -13.88
N ARG A 69 4.10 -10.83 -14.01
CA ARG A 69 5.32 -11.34 -14.67
C ARG A 69 5.91 -12.55 -13.93
N LEU A 70 5.98 -12.49 -12.60
CA LEU A 70 6.50 -13.59 -11.79
C LEU A 70 5.60 -14.83 -11.90
N THR A 71 4.28 -14.65 -11.86
CA THR A 71 3.32 -15.75 -12.03
C THR A 71 3.44 -16.39 -13.42
N ALA A 72 3.53 -15.58 -14.49
CA ALA A 72 3.70 -16.09 -15.85
C ALA A 72 5.02 -16.88 -16.01
N ALA A 73 6.11 -16.38 -15.42
CA ALA A 73 7.40 -17.09 -15.42
C ALA A 73 7.32 -18.43 -14.69
N ALA A 74 6.67 -18.48 -13.52
CA ALA A 74 6.51 -19.70 -12.75
C ALA A 74 5.71 -20.78 -13.50
N VAL A 75 4.65 -20.39 -14.21
CA VAL A 75 3.85 -21.30 -15.05
C VAL A 75 4.63 -21.81 -16.26
N ALA A 76 5.49 -20.99 -16.87
CA ALA A 76 6.30 -21.41 -18.01
C ALA A 76 7.42 -22.41 -17.64
N THR A 77 7.79 -22.49 -16.35
CA THR A 77 8.81 -23.41 -15.83
C THR A 77 8.23 -24.69 -15.20
N ALA A 78 6.90 -24.81 -15.10
CA ALA A 78 6.20 -25.96 -14.54
C ALA A 78 5.68 -26.90 -15.63
#